data_AF-A0A1L9PH67-F1
#
_entry.id   AF-A0A1L9PH67-F1
#
_cell.length_a   1.000
_cell.length_b   1.000
_cell.length_c   1.000
_cell.angle_alpha   90.00
_cell.angle_beta   90.00
_cell.angle_gamma   90.00
#
_symmetry.space_group_name_H-M   'P 1'
#
loop_
_entity.id
_entity.type
_entity.pdbx_description
1 polymer ?
#
loop_
_entity_poly.entity_id
_entity_poly.type
_entity_poly.pdbx_seq_one_letter_code
_entity_poly.pdbx_strand_id
1 'polypeptide(L)'
;MAEMASSYIQAHVRLSNWNDELEFLGFILAELTDPPGLEAHRFPWHQAADLPALVDILEHQCTQPDGILEGLLLAKQRKRLRNWLLKSKQIRNAVAHHQRPSRAEMRAMQTVRDELGKLLETTIRTVAASRGVREIRWCPYPPASSVWNENLSYTTEGIILSCGSAPLLSQRERILDSLYHPSSQAHSKHKHKHKHKHKHKHRATAKDREEHSVIFIGAVNRKVERRRQIKEKEKEARLRQLHRLDQNYRQMRQLRLRQLNRLYSLMKYEEREWRVQRAALLEDASIPFPAVDNAVFVIIVLSSPLWLLYSMVRTVYNRWRMRSS
;
A
#
# COMPACT_ATOMS: atom_id res chain seq x y z
N MET A 1 -39.03 7.26 -14.77
CA MET A 1 -37.78 7.75 -14.12
C MET A 1 -37.44 7.00 -12.82
N ALA A 2 -38.39 6.71 -11.94
CA ALA A 2 -38.13 5.96 -10.69
C ALA A 2 -37.54 4.54 -10.89
N GLU A 3 -38.02 3.78 -11.89
CA GLU A 3 -37.49 2.44 -12.19
C GLU A 3 -36.03 2.45 -12.72
N MET A 4 -35.66 3.47 -13.49
CA MET A 4 -34.27 3.63 -13.96
C MET A 4 -33.33 4.01 -12.82
N ALA A 5 -33.79 4.84 -11.86
CA ALA A 5 -33.02 5.17 -10.67
C ALA A 5 -32.86 3.95 -9.74
N SER A 6 -33.93 3.19 -9.52
CA SER A 6 -33.91 1.98 -8.69
C SER A 6 -32.98 0.90 -9.26
N SER A 7 -33.09 0.62 -10.56
CA SER A 7 -32.21 -0.37 -11.23
C SER A 7 -30.75 0.04 -11.23
N TYR A 8 -30.46 1.33 -11.42
CA TYR A 8 -29.10 1.88 -11.27
C TYR A 8 -28.56 1.69 -9.84
N ILE A 9 -29.34 2.08 -8.82
CA ILE A 9 -28.92 1.95 -7.41
C ILE A 9 -28.64 0.48 -7.08
N GLN A 10 -29.52 -0.44 -7.48
CA GLN A 10 -29.32 -1.87 -7.24
C GLN A 10 -28.07 -2.42 -7.93
N ALA A 11 -27.84 -2.04 -9.19
CA ALA A 11 -26.64 -2.45 -9.91
C ALA A 11 -25.37 -1.91 -9.24
N HIS A 12 -25.38 -0.65 -8.84
CA HIS A 12 -24.24 -0.02 -8.17
C HIS A 12 -23.96 -0.64 -6.80
N VAL A 13 -24.99 -0.91 -6.00
CA VAL A 13 -24.82 -1.59 -4.70
C VAL A 13 -24.19 -2.97 -4.90
N ARG A 14 -24.64 -3.72 -5.90
CA ARG A 14 -24.03 -5.03 -6.23
C ARG A 14 -22.56 -4.91 -6.63
N LEU A 15 -22.23 -3.97 -7.53
CA LEU A 15 -20.85 -3.77 -7.96
C LEU A 15 -19.95 -3.32 -6.82
N SER A 16 -20.44 -2.44 -5.93
CA SER A 16 -19.71 -2.01 -4.74
C SER A 16 -19.44 -3.20 -3.82
N ASN A 17 -20.45 -4.02 -3.54
CA ASN A 17 -20.30 -5.21 -2.72
C ASN A 17 -19.28 -6.18 -3.33
N TRP A 18 -19.35 -6.44 -4.64
CA TRP A 18 -18.39 -7.30 -5.34
C TRP A 18 -16.97 -6.75 -5.29
N ASN A 19 -16.80 -5.43 -5.41
CA ASN A 19 -15.51 -4.79 -5.26
C ASN A 19 -14.95 -5.01 -3.85
N ASP A 20 -15.73 -4.74 -2.81
CA ASP A 20 -15.31 -4.87 -1.41
C ASP A 20 -14.97 -6.32 -1.01
N GLU A 21 -15.69 -7.30 -1.55
CA GLU A 21 -15.42 -8.72 -1.35
C GLU A 21 -14.08 -9.14 -1.99
N LEU A 22 -13.82 -8.68 -3.22
CA LEU A 22 -12.57 -8.98 -3.92
C LEU A 22 -11.39 -8.26 -3.28
N GLU A 23 -11.58 -7.02 -2.81
CA GLU A 23 -10.57 -6.30 -2.03
C GLU A 23 -10.25 -7.02 -0.73
N PHE A 24 -11.26 -7.49 0.00
CA PHE A 24 -11.05 -8.29 1.21
C PHE A 24 -10.24 -9.56 0.95
N LEU A 25 -10.60 -10.35 -0.06
CA LEU A 25 -9.88 -11.58 -0.38
C LEU A 25 -8.47 -11.28 -0.93
N GLY A 26 -8.34 -10.32 -1.83
CA GLY A 26 -7.06 -9.90 -2.38
C GLY A 26 -6.11 -9.39 -1.30
N PHE A 27 -6.66 -8.63 -0.35
CA PHE A 27 -5.95 -8.15 0.82
C PHE A 27 -5.39 -9.30 1.67
N ILE A 28 -6.20 -10.29 2.03
CA ILE A 28 -5.73 -11.46 2.80
C ILE A 28 -4.60 -12.18 2.06
N LEU A 29 -4.76 -12.37 0.74
CA LEU A 29 -3.72 -13.04 -0.04
C LEU A 29 -2.42 -12.23 -0.13
N ALA A 30 -2.52 -10.91 -0.28
CA ALA A 30 -1.38 -10.01 -0.31
C ALA A 30 -0.67 -9.99 1.05
N GLU A 31 -1.40 -10.00 2.17
CA GLU A 31 -0.80 -10.08 3.50
C GLU A 31 -0.06 -11.41 3.72
N LEU A 32 -0.55 -12.49 3.10
CA LEU A 32 0.12 -13.79 3.15
C LEU A 32 1.28 -13.94 2.16
N THR A 33 1.42 -13.07 1.17
CA THR A 33 2.42 -13.25 0.09
C THR A 33 3.43 -12.11 0.01
N ASP A 34 3.02 -10.89 0.35
CA ASP A 34 3.82 -9.67 0.25
C ASP A 34 3.38 -8.57 1.25
N PRO A 35 3.56 -8.78 2.57
CA PRO A 35 3.36 -7.71 3.56
C PRO A 35 4.15 -6.42 3.24
N PRO A 36 5.44 -6.48 2.83
CA PRO A 36 6.19 -5.27 2.45
C PRO A 36 5.56 -4.53 1.26
N GLY A 37 5.01 -5.25 0.28
CA GLY A 37 4.28 -4.67 -0.84
C GLY A 37 3.07 -3.87 -0.39
N LEU A 38 2.30 -4.37 0.58
CA LEU A 38 1.18 -3.64 1.17
C LEU A 38 1.63 -2.38 1.93
N GLU A 39 2.72 -2.47 2.70
CA GLU A 39 3.32 -1.32 3.38
C GLU A 39 3.82 -0.25 2.41
N ALA A 40 4.45 -0.65 1.31
CA ALA A 40 4.94 0.25 0.26
C ALA A 40 3.81 1.05 -0.39
N HIS A 41 2.64 0.44 -0.54
CA HIS A 41 1.41 1.09 -1.03
C HIS A 41 0.66 1.87 0.07
N ARG A 42 1.24 1.98 1.28
CA ARG A 42 0.69 2.69 2.44
C ARG A 42 -0.64 2.09 2.93
N PHE A 43 -0.77 0.77 2.88
CA PHE A 43 -1.90 0.04 3.45
C PHE A 43 -1.47 -0.74 4.72
N PRO A 44 -1.11 -0.07 5.82
CA PRO A 44 -0.65 -0.75 7.03
C PRO A 44 -1.78 -1.53 7.75
N TRP A 45 -3.06 -1.24 7.44
CA TRP A 45 -4.24 -1.85 8.07
C TRP A 45 -5.43 -1.99 7.07
N HIS A 46 -5.32 -2.97 6.17
CA HIS A 46 -6.23 -4.11 5.94
C HIS A 46 -7.68 -3.93 5.46
N GLN A 47 -8.12 -2.73 5.08
CA GLN A 47 -9.33 -2.60 4.24
C GLN A 47 -9.32 -1.41 3.26
N ALA A 48 -8.22 -0.68 3.16
CA ALA A 48 -8.08 0.43 2.20
C ALA A 48 -7.35 0.04 0.92
N ALA A 49 -6.82 -1.19 0.84
CA ALA A 49 -6.10 -1.67 -0.32
C ALA A 49 -7.06 -1.75 -1.51
N ASP A 50 -6.88 -0.82 -2.44
CA ASP A 50 -7.73 -0.71 -3.60
C ASP A 50 -7.48 -1.91 -4.53
N LEU A 51 -8.55 -2.40 -5.15
CA LEU A 51 -8.47 -3.56 -6.04
C LEU A 51 -7.33 -3.43 -7.10
N PRO A 52 -7.07 -2.26 -7.71
CA PRO A 52 -5.95 -2.09 -8.63
C PRO A 52 -4.58 -2.37 -8.01
N ALA A 53 -4.26 -1.82 -6.83
CA ALA A 53 -2.97 -2.09 -6.18
C ALA A 53 -2.85 -3.57 -5.78
N LEU A 54 -3.93 -4.18 -5.29
CA LEU A 54 -3.95 -5.62 -4.99
C LEU A 54 -3.69 -6.48 -6.23
N VAL A 55 -4.26 -6.10 -7.38
CA VAL A 55 -3.97 -6.80 -8.65
C VAL A 55 -2.49 -6.70 -8.99
N ASP A 56 -1.91 -5.51 -8.87
CA ASP A 56 -0.51 -5.29 -9.24
C ASP A 56 0.46 -6.04 -8.30
N ILE A 57 0.21 -6.03 -6.98
CA ILE A 57 0.98 -6.80 -5.98
C ILE A 57 0.88 -8.30 -6.28
N LEU A 58 -0.33 -8.83 -6.46
CA LEU A 58 -0.53 -10.27 -6.65
C LEU A 58 -0.02 -10.75 -8.02
N GLU A 59 -0.10 -9.92 -9.05
CA GLU A 59 0.50 -10.21 -10.35
C GLU A 59 2.03 -10.26 -10.26
N HIS A 60 2.63 -9.33 -9.50
CA HIS A 60 4.06 -9.33 -9.23
C HIS A 60 4.50 -10.64 -8.55
N GLN A 61 3.79 -11.07 -7.50
CA GLN A 61 4.04 -12.33 -6.80
C GLN A 61 3.90 -13.58 -7.68
N CYS A 62 3.10 -13.52 -8.75
CA CYS A 62 2.94 -14.63 -9.70
C CYS A 62 4.07 -14.70 -10.75
N THR A 63 4.88 -13.66 -10.90
CA THR A 63 5.87 -13.51 -11.98
C THR A 63 7.30 -13.42 -11.49
N GLN A 64 7.52 -12.93 -10.27
CA GLN A 64 8.84 -12.89 -9.65
C GLN A 64 9.38 -14.30 -9.36
N PRO A 65 10.66 -14.60 -9.69
CA PRO A 65 11.26 -15.92 -9.45
C PRO A 65 11.31 -16.34 -7.97
N ASP A 66 11.34 -15.36 -7.06
CA ASP A 66 11.30 -15.52 -5.60
C ASP A 66 9.90 -15.27 -5.02
N GLY A 67 8.90 -15.05 -5.87
CA GLY A 67 7.52 -14.79 -5.46
C GLY A 67 6.88 -16.01 -4.81
N ILE A 68 6.16 -15.80 -3.70
CA ILE A 68 5.52 -16.89 -2.95
C ILE A 68 4.48 -17.62 -3.83
N LEU A 69 3.74 -16.87 -4.64
CA LEU A 69 2.76 -17.46 -5.56
C LEU A 69 3.42 -18.17 -6.74
N GLU A 70 4.60 -17.72 -7.18
CA GLU A 70 5.41 -18.43 -8.18
C GLU A 70 5.79 -19.82 -7.67
N GLY A 71 6.37 -19.91 -6.48
CA GLY A 71 6.86 -21.19 -5.94
C GLY A 71 5.75 -22.17 -5.54
N LEU A 72 4.57 -21.68 -5.14
CA LEU A 72 3.50 -22.54 -4.59
C LEU A 72 2.44 -22.97 -5.59
N LEU A 73 2.15 -22.16 -6.61
CA LEU A 73 1.07 -22.46 -7.55
C LEU A 73 1.61 -23.04 -8.85
N LEU A 74 0.88 -23.99 -9.43
CA LEU A 74 1.22 -24.51 -10.76
C LEU A 74 1.10 -23.41 -11.82
N ALA A 75 1.93 -23.44 -12.86
CA ALA A 75 1.92 -22.43 -13.93
C ALA A 75 0.51 -22.17 -14.53
N LYS A 76 -0.30 -23.23 -14.68
CA LYS A 76 -1.70 -23.11 -15.14
C LYS A 76 -2.58 -22.33 -14.15
N GLN A 77 -2.41 -22.56 -12.85
CA GLN A 77 -3.15 -21.86 -11.79
C GLN A 77 -2.72 -20.39 -11.72
N ARG A 78 -1.40 -20.10 -11.78
CA ARG A 78 -0.88 -18.72 -11.82
C ARG A 78 -1.41 -17.94 -13.01
N LYS A 79 -1.37 -18.52 -14.21
CA LYS A 79 -1.92 -17.90 -15.43
C LYS A 79 -3.42 -17.63 -15.28
N ARG A 80 -4.17 -18.58 -14.71
CA ARG A 80 -5.61 -18.42 -14.47
C ARG A 80 -5.88 -17.29 -13.46
N LEU A 81 -5.16 -17.26 -12.35
CA LEU A 81 -5.29 -16.22 -11.31
C LEU A 81 -5.01 -14.82 -11.89
N ARG A 82 -3.88 -14.65 -12.59
CA ARG A 82 -3.53 -13.38 -13.27
C ARG A 82 -4.61 -12.91 -14.24
N ASN A 83 -5.11 -13.81 -15.08
CA ASN A 83 -6.16 -13.46 -16.04
C ASN A 83 -7.44 -12.95 -15.36
N TRP A 84 -7.85 -13.57 -14.24
CA TRP A 84 -9.03 -13.14 -13.51
C TRP A 84 -8.81 -11.87 -12.68
N LEU A 85 -7.62 -11.68 -12.10
CA LEU A 85 -7.21 -10.43 -11.46
C LEU A 85 -7.26 -9.26 -12.44
N LEU A 86 -6.74 -9.41 -13.66
CA LEU A 86 -6.81 -8.36 -14.67
C LEU A 86 -8.27 -8.05 -15.07
N LYS A 87 -9.11 -9.08 -15.18
CA LYS A 87 -10.54 -8.89 -15.48
C LYS A 87 -11.31 -8.22 -14.35
N SER A 88 -10.88 -8.34 -13.09
CA SER A 88 -11.61 -7.71 -11.97
C SER A 88 -11.51 -6.19 -11.97
N LYS A 89 -10.47 -5.61 -12.62
CA LYS A 89 -10.34 -4.15 -12.82
C LYS A 89 -11.58 -3.54 -13.48
N GLN A 90 -12.33 -4.30 -14.30
CA GLN A 90 -13.57 -3.83 -14.89
C GLN A 90 -14.68 -3.55 -13.86
N ILE A 91 -14.74 -4.32 -12.77
CA ILE A 91 -15.70 -4.12 -11.67
C ILE A 91 -15.36 -2.81 -10.95
N ARG A 92 -14.07 -2.63 -10.59
CA ARG A 92 -13.60 -1.40 -9.95
C ARG A 92 -13.86 -0.17 -10.81
N ASN A 93 -13.60 -0.26 -12.12
CA ASN A 93 -13.84 0.83 -13.07
C ASN A 93 -15.33 1.16 -13.18
N ALA A 94 -16.20 0.15 -13.20
CA ALA A 94 -17.65 0.37 -13.23
C ALA A 94 -18.15 1.09 -11.96
N VAL A 95 -17.60 0.74 -10.78
CA VAL A 95 -17.87 1.45 -9.52
C VAL A 95 -17.30 2.87 -9.55
N ALA A 96 -16.03 3.06 -9.92
CA ALA A 96 -15.35 4.35 -9.91
C ALA A 96 -16.03 5.40 -10.79
N HIS A 97 -16.47 4.97 -11.97
CA HIS A 97 -17.04 5.85 -12.99
C HIS A 97 -18.57 5.82 -13.00
N HIS A 98 -19.21 5.22 -11.98
CA HIS A 98 -20.66 5.12 -11.87
C HIS A 98 -21.33 4.61 -13.16
N GLN A 99 -20.70 3.63 -13.82
CA GLN A 99 -21.17 3.11 -15.10
C GLN A 99 -22.54 2.45 -14.94
N ARG A 100 -23.32 2.43 -16.02
CA ARG A 100 -24.63 1.76 -16.10
C ARG A 100 -24.53 0.50 -16.96
N PRO A 101 -23.91 -0.58 -16.45
CA PRO A 101 -23.76 -1.79 -17.21
C PRO A 101 -25.12 -2.40 -17.56
N SER A 102 -25.20 -2.93 -18.77
CA SER A 102 -26.29 -3.76 -19.24
C SER A 102 -26.41 -5.04 -18.41
N ARG A 103 -27.56 -5.73 -18.54
CA ARG A 103 -27.77 -7.04 -17.89
C ARG A 103 -26.76 -8.10 -18.33
N ALA A 104 -26.20 -8.00 -19.54
CA ALA A 104 -25.19 -8.92 -20.03
C ALA A 104 -23.83 -8.65 -19.36
N GLU A 105 -23.43 -7.37 -19.29
CA GLU A 105 -22.20 -6.94 -18.61
C GLU A 105 -22.26 -7.26 -17.11
N MET A 106 -23.40 -7.04 -16.45
CA MET A 106 -23.58 -7.43 -15.05
C MET A 106 -23.38 -8.93 -14.83
N ARG A 107 -23.87 -9.78 -15.75
CA ARG A 107 -23.66 -11.24 -15.68
C ARG A 107 -22.20 -11.62 -15.89
N ALA A 108 -21.53 -10.98 -16.86
CA ALA A 108 -20.11 -11.21 -17.10
C ALA A 108 -19.24 -10.82 -15.89
N MET A 109 -19.53 -9.66 -15.28
CA MET A 109 -18.86 -9.21 -14.05
C MET A 109 -19.16 -10.11 -12.85
N GLN A 110 -20.37 -10.64 -12.73
CA GLN A 110 -20.70 -11.64 -11.71
C GLN A 110 -19.84 -12.89 -11.87
N THR A 111 -19.70 -13.40 -13.11
CA THR A 111 -18.81 -14.55 -13.38
C THR A 111 -17.37 -14.25 -12.98
N VAL A 112 -16.88 -13.04 -13.24
CA VAL A 112 -15.54 -12.61 -12.84
C VAL A 112 -15.39 -12.61 -11.33
N ARG A 113 -16.35 -12.03 -10.60
CA ARG A 113 -16.37 -12.04 -9.13
C ARG A 113 -16.37 -13.47 -8.59
N ASP A 114 -17.24 -14.33 -9.09
CA ASP A 114 -17.42 -15.69 -8.57
C ASP A 114 -16.19 -16.57 -8.85
N GLU A 115 -15.63 -16.52 -10.06
CA GLU A 115 -14.45 -17.31 -10.42
C GLU A 115 -13.19 -16.80 -9.73
N LEU A 116 -12.99 -15.48 -9.65
CA LEU A 116 -11.86 -14.92 -8.93
C LEU A 116 -11.99 -15.18 -7.43
N GLY A 117 -13.17 -15.01 -6.84
CA GLY A 117 -13.42 -15.27 -5.42
C GLY A 117 -13.07 -16.70 -5.02
N LYS A 118 -13.50 -17.69 -5.81
CA LYS A 118 -13.12 -19.11 -5.60
C LYS A 118 -11.61 -19.31 -5.68
N LEU A 119 -10.97 -18.74 -6.70
CA LEU A 119 -9.51 -18.88 -6.89
C LEU A 119 -8.73 -18.25 -5.74
N LEU A 120 -9.09 -17.03 -5.34
CA LEU A 120 -8.48 -16.34 -4.21
C LEU A 120 -8.66 -17.16 -2.93
N GLU A 121 -9.87 -17.63 -2.63
CA GLU A 121 -10.11 -18.43 -1.43
C GLU A 121 -9.28 -19.72 -1.42
N THR A 122 -9.23 -20.45 -2.53
CA THR A 122 -8.39 -21.67 -2.61
C THR A 122 -6.91 -21.33 -2.46
N THR A 123 -6.44 -20.26 -3.09
CA THR A 123 -5.04 -19.84 -3.05
C THR A 123 -4.64 -19.40 -1.65
N ILE A 124 -5.48 -18.61 -0.98
CA ILE A 124 -5.29 -18.16 0.41
C ILE A 124 -5.10 -19.38 1.31
N ARG A 125 -5.99 -20.38 1.23
CA ARG A 125 -5.88 -21.59 2.05
C ARG A 125 -4.60 -22.37 1.75
N THR A 126 -4.22 -22.50 0.48
CA THR A 126 -2.96 -23.15 0.08
C THR A 126 -1.74 -22.43 0.65
N VAL A 127 -1.65 -21.11 0.47
CA VAL A 127 -0.53 -20.30 0.97
C VAL A 127 -0.49 -20.34 2.50
N ALA A 128 -1.63 -20.15 3.17
CA ALA A 128 -1.73 -20.21 4.62
C ALA A 128 -1.25 -21.56 5.18
N ALA A 129 -1.70 -22.67 4.58
CA ALA A 129 -1.26 -24.01 4.95
C ALA A 129 0.25 -24.20 4.76
N SER A 130 0.81 -23.77 3.63
CA SER A 130 2.26 -23.86 3.35
C SER A 130 3.11 -23.06 4.34
N ARG A 131 2.58 -21.93 4.85
CA ARG A 131 3.26 -21.04 5.81
C ARG A 131 2.92 -21.35 7.27
N GLY A 132 2.09 -22.35 7.54
CA GLY A 132 1.63 -22.68 8.89
C GLY A 132 0.76 -21.61 9.56
N VAL A 133 0.17 -20.70 8.77
CA VAL A 133 -0.68 -19.62 9.28
C VAL A 133 -2.12 -20.13 9.39
N ARG A 134 -2.69 -20.07 10.60
CA ARG A 134 -4.06 -20.56 10.87
C ARG A 134 -5.10 -19.45 10.93
N GLU A 135 -4.66 -18.24 11.22
CA GLU A 135 -5.50 -17.07 11.43
C GLU A 135 -4.77 -15.82 10.95
N ILE A 136 -5.51 -14.87 10.40
CA ILE A 136 -5.02 -13.55 10.03
C ILE A 136 -5.91 -12.48 10.64
N ARG A 137 -5.30 -11.38 11.11
CA ARG A 137 -6.06 -10.27 11.67
C ARG A 137 -6.59 -9.40 10.55
N TRP A 138 -7.87 -9.06 10.63
CA TRP A 138 -8.54 -8.17 9.71
C TRP A 138 -9.22 -7.03 10.48
N CYS A 139 -9.12 -5.81 9.99
CA CYS A 139 -9.71 -4.63 10.65
C CYS A 139 -10.87 -4.08 9.78
N PRO A 140 -12.12 -4.47 10.05
CA PRO A 140 -13.27 -3.89 9.37
C PRO A 140 -13.45 -2.40 9.74
N TYR A 141 -13.75 -1.55 8.76
CA TYR A 141 -14.17 -0.17 8.99
C TYR A 141 -15.53 -0.16 9.70
N PRO A 142 -15.66 0.59 10.81
CA PRO A 142 -16.97 0.85 11.37
C PRO A 142 -17.79 1.72 10.39
N PRO A 143 -19.11 1.55 10.31
CA PRO A 143 -19.96 2.38 9.45
C PRO A 143 -19.74 3.86 9.71
N ALA A 144 -19.83 4.66 8.66
CA ALA A 144 -19.81 6.12 8.74
C ALA A 144 -20.90 6.71 9.68
N SER A 145 -21.94 5.93 10.01
CA SER A 145 -23.02 6.27 10.94
C SER A 145 -22.72 5.90 12.40
N SER A 146 -21.66 5.14 12.70
CA SER A 146 -21.26 4.90 14.08
C SER A 146 -20.74 6.21 14.68
N VAL A 147 -21.26 6.54 15.86
CA VAL A 147 -20.78 7.69 16.63
C VAL A 147 -19.29 7.46 16.86
N TRP A 148 -18.46 8.33 16.27
CA TRP A 148 -17.01 8.32 16.44
C TRP A 148 -16.70 8.44 17.93
N ASN A 149 -16.49 7.31 18.59
CA ASN A 149 -15.94 7.27 19.92
C ASN A 149 -14.43 7.43 19.78
N GLU A 150 -13.87 8.49 20.38
CA GLU A 150 -12.44 8.81 20.42
C GLU A 150 -11.57 7.69 21.05
N ASN A 151 -12.20 6.66 21.61
CA ASN A 151 -11.60 5.46 22.22
C ASN A 151 -11.71 4.18 21.37
N LEU A 152 -12.11 4.25 20.10
CA LEU A 152 -12.08 3.07 19.22
C LEU A 152 -10.62 2.66 18.95
N SER A 153 -10.07 1.81 19.82
CA SER A 153 -9.00 0.91 19.40
C SER A 153 -9.49 0.19 18.15
N TYR A 154 -8.73 0.22 17.06
CA TYR A 154 -9.01 -0.58 15.86
C TYR A 154 -9.32 -2.02 16.29
N THR A 155 -10.60 -2.40 16.23
CA THR A 155 -11.02 -3.75 16.58
C THR A 155 -10.59 -4.65 15.45
N THR A 156 -9.49 -5.38 15.67
CA THR A 156 -9.03 -6.42 14.76
C THR A 156 -9.77 -7.70 15.06
N GLU A 157 -10.41 -8.25 14.05
CA GLU A 157 -11.13 -9.51 14.09
C GLU A 157 -10.28 -10.61 13.44
N GLY A 158 -10.38 -11.82 13.98
CA GLY A 158 -9.65 -12.98 13.49
C GLY A 158 -10.35 -13.65 12.31
N ILE A 159 -9.67 -13.78 11.17
CA ILE A 159 -10.12 -14.60 10.04
C ILE A 159 -9.40 -15.93 10.07
N ILE A 160 -10.16 -17.02 10.17
CA ILE A 160 -9.63 -18.38 10.24
C ILE A 160 -9.34 -18.88 8.83
N LEU A 161 -8.09 -19.30 8.59
CA LEU A 161 -7.59 -19.73 7.28
C LEU A 161 -7.45 -21.25 7.13
N SER A 162 -7.66 -22.00 8.22
CA SER A 162 -7.50 -23.46 8.25
C SER A 162 -8.39 -24.18 7.21
N CYS A 163 -7.90 -25.27 6.63
CA CYS A 163 -8.71 -26.16 5.79
C CYS A 163 -9.92 -26.70 6.57
N GLY A 164 -11.11 -26.67 5.95
CA GLY A 164 -12.37 -27.08 6.59
C GLY A 164 -13.10 -25.98 7.37
N SER A 165 -12.50 -24.79 7.54
CA SER A 165 -13.19 -23.62 8.08
C SER A 165 -14.22 -23.05 7.10
N ALA A 166 -15.16 -22.26 7.62
CA ALA A 166 -16.19 -21.58 6.84
C ALA A 166 -15.59 -20.70 5.71
N PRO A 167 -16.30 -20.49 4.59
CA PRO A 167 -15.83 -19.64 3.52
C PRO A 167 -15.42 -18.25 4.02
N LEU A 168 -14.34 -17.69 3.47
CA LEU A 168 -13.77 -16.43 3.97
C LEU A 168 -14.77 -15.27 3.87
N LEU A 169 -15.56 -15.23 2.80
CA LEU A 169 -16.62 -14.24 2.63
C LEU A 169 -17.75 -14.41 3.66
N SER A 170 -18.07 -15.64 4.07
CA SER A 170 -19.06 -15.88 5.13
C SER A 170 -18.54 -15.45 6.51
N GLN A 171 -17.23 -15.63 6.76
CA GLN A 171 -16.59 -15.09 7.98
C GLN A 171 -16.63 -13.57 7.99
N ARG A 172 -16.30 -12.93 6.86
CA ARG A 172 -16.41 -11.48 6.66
C ARG A 172 -17.82 -10.97 6.95
N GLU A 173 -18.84 -11.58 6.33
CA GLU A 173 -20.25 -11.20 6.55
C GLU A 173 -20.64 -11.30 8.01
N ARG A 174 -20.29 -12.40 8.70
CA ARG A 174 -20.59 -12.58 10.13
C ARG A 174 -19.95 -11.49 11.00
N ILE A 175 -18.70 -11.15 10.72
CA ILE A 175 -17.96 -10.09 11.44
C ILE A 175 -18.59 -8.72 11.16
N LEU A 176 -18.96 -8.46 9.91
CA LEU A 176 -19.63 -7.21 9.55
C LEU A 176 -21.00 -7.11 10.24
N ASP A 177 -21.80 -8.18 10.23
CA ASP A 177 -23.10 -8.23 10.88
C ASP A 177 -23.02 -8.00 12.39
N SER A 178 -22.01 -8.56 13.07
CA SER A 178 -21.81 -8.33 14.51
C SER A 178 -21.46 -6.88 14.83
N LEU A 179 -20.78 -6.18 13.92
CA LEU A 179 -20.42 -4.76 14.05
C LEU A 179 -21.60 -3.83 13.73
N TYR A 180 -22.41 -4.15 12.72
CA TYR A 180 -23.57 -3.35 12.34
C TYR A 180 -24.76 -3.54 13.30
N HIS A 181 -24.87 -4.71 13.91
CA HIS A 181 -25.92 -5.06 14.86
C HIS A 181 -25.29 -5.65 16.13
N PRO A 182 -24.67 -4.81 17.00
CA PRO A 182 -24.20 -5.28 18.28
C PRO A 182 -25.41 -5.82 19.04
N SER A 183 -25.48 -7.15 19.16
CA SER A 183 -26.58 -7.79 19.85
C SER A 183 -26.60 -7.20 21.26
N SER A 184 -27.76 -6.70 21.69
CA SER A 184 -27.97 -6.16 23.03
C SER A 184 -28.02 -7.31 24.06
N GLN A 185 -27.03 -8.20 24.05
CA GLN A 185 -26.99 -9.40 24.90
C GLN A 185 -26.20 -9.24 26.19
N ALA A 186 -25.73 -8.03 26.51
CA ALA A 186 -25.26 -7.71 27.85
C ALA A 186 -26.14 -6.61 28.47
N HIS A 187 -26.88 -6.98 29.52
CA HIS A 187 -27.72 -6.14 30.38
C HIS A 187 -29.15 -5.82 29.92
N SER A 188 -30.09 -6.73 30.17
CA SER A 188 -31.35 -6.35 30.84
C SER A 188 -32.06 -7.54 31.50
N LYS A 189 -31.61 -7.90 32.71
CA LYS A 189 -32.54 -8.41 33.72
C LYS A 189 -33.10 -7.21 34.46
N HIS A 190 -34.19 -6.63 33.98
CA HIS A 190 -35.19 -5.99 34.84
C HIS A 190 -36.53 -5.92 34.11
N LYS A 191 -37.45 -6.75 34.60
CA LYS A 191 -38.88 -6.70 34.34
C LYS A 191 -39.40 -5.30 34.64
N HIS A 192 -40.04 -4.64 33.69
CA HIS A 192 -41.16 -3.74 33.98
C HIS A 192 -42.29 -3.96 32.96
N LYS A 193 -43.34 -4.63 33.43
CA LYS A 193 -44.68 -4.62 32.83
C LYS A 193 -45.19 -3.18 32.81
N HIS A 194 -45.27 -2.56 31.64
CA HIS A 194 -46.05 -1.34 31.48
C HIS A 194 -47.47 -1.68 31.04
N LYS A 195 -48.42 -1.48 31.97
CA LYS A 195 -49.86 -1.38 31.68
C LYS A 195 -50.10 -0.14 30.82
N HIS A 196 -50.73 -0.31 29.66
CA HIS A 196 -51.31 0.79 28.90
C HIS A 196 -52.44 1.43 29.73
N LYS A 197 -52.26 2.70 30.12
CA LYS A 197 -53.32 3.54 30.69
C LYS A 197 -53.61 4.62 29.66
N HIS A 198 -54.79 4.55 29.03
CA HIS A 198 -55.27 5.59 28.11
C HIS A 198 -55.40 6.91 28.89
N LYS A 199 -54.60 7.92 28.49
CA LYS A 199 -54.66 9.27 29.06
C LYS A 199 -55.45 10.15 28.08
N HIS A 200 -56.61 10.63 28.54
CA HIS A 200 -57.44 11.58 27.82
C HIS A 200 -56.64 12.85 27.46
N LYS A 201 -56.76 13.29 26.20
CA LYS A 201 -56.17 14.53 25.68
C LYS A 201 -56.92 15.74 26.27
N HIS A 202 -56.34 16.43 27.24
CA HIS A 202 -56.72 17.81 27.54
C HIS A 202 -55.96 18.78 26.62
N ARG A 203 -56.68 19.79 26.15
CA ARG A 203 -56.21 20.82 25.21
C ARG A 203 -55.31 21.81 25.97
N ALA A 204 -54.04 21.92 25.58
CA ALA A 204 -53.05 22.76 26.25
C ALA A 204 -53.39 24.26 26.21
N THR A 205 -53.35 24.90 27.37
CA THR A 205 -53.59 26.33 27.64
C THR A 205 -52.46 27.20 27.07
N ALA A 206 -52.73 28.48 26.78
CA ALA A 206 -51.76 29.38 26.15
C ALA A 206 -50.47 29.58 26.97
N LYS A 207 -50.58 29.57 28.31
CA LYS A 207 -49.46 29.70 29.24
C LYS A 207 -48.46 28.53 29.17
N ASP A 208 -48.96 27.30 29.02
CA ASP A 208 -48.12 26.10 28.86
C ASP A 208 -47.33 26.12 27.54
N ARG A 209 -47.86 26.76 26.50
CA ARG A 209 -47.17 26.88 25.20
C ARG A 209 -45.99 27.83 25.26
N GLU A 210 -46.10 28.89 26.05
CA GLU A 210 -45.04 29.87 26.22
C GLU A 210 -43.87 29.29 27.04
N GLU A 211 -44.16 28.59 28.13
CA GLU A 211 -43.16 27.86 28.91
C GLU A 211 -42.45 26.76 28.09
N HIS A 212 -43.21 26.01 27.27
CA HIS A 212 -42.62 25.03 26.35
C HIS A 212 -41.70 25.67 25.30
N SER A 213 -42.02 26.89 24.84
CA SER A 213 -41.20 27.61 23.85
C SER A 213 -39.85 28.06 24.43
N VAL A 214 -39.84 28.54 25.68
CA VAL A 214 -38.61 28.93 26.39
C VAL A 214 -37.72 27.71 26.64
N ILE A 215 -38.30 26.58 27.06
CA ILE A 215 -37.56 25.33 27.24
C ILE A 215 -36.97 24.84 25.92
N PHE A 216 -37.73 24.94 24.82
CA PHE A 216 -37.29 24.55 23.49
C PHE A 216 -36.13 25.41 23.00
N ILE A 217 -36.21 26.74 23.12
CA ILE A 217 -35.13 27.66 22.74
C ILE A 217 -33.86 27.36 23.56
N GLY A 218 -34.01 27.14 24.87
CA GLY A 218 -32.88 26.74 25.73
C GLY A 218 -32.26 25.39 25.34
N ALA A 219 -33.05 24.44 24.86
CA ALA A 219 -32.55 23.16 24.35
C ALA A 219 -31.80 23.32 23.01
N VAL A 220 -32.30 24.17 22.11
CA VAL A 220 -31.65 24.49 20.84
C VAL A 220 -30.31 25.18 21.07
N ASN A 221 -30.24 26.18 21.96
CA ASN A 221 -29.00 26.89 22.28
C ASN A 221 -27.94 25.96 22.87
N ARG A 222 -28.33 25.05 23.78
CA ARG A 222 -27.42 24.02 24.32
C ARG A 222 -26.91 23.07 23.25
N LYS A 223 -27.73 22.73 22.24
CA LYS A 223 -27.31 21.89 21.11
C LYS A 223 -26.31 22.62 20.20
N VAL A 224 -26.49 23.91 19.98
CA VAL A 224 -25.55 24.75 19.21
C VAL A 224 -24.21 24.88 19.95
N GLU A 225 -24.25 25.11 21.26
CA GLU A 225 -23.02 25.25 22.06
C GLU A 225 -22.21 23.95 22.12
N ARG A 226 -22.87 22.80 22.33
CA ARG A 226 -22.21 21.49 22.23
C ARG A 226 -21.54 21.28 20.88
N ARG A 227 -22.18 21.69 19.77
CA ARG A 227 -21.57 21.59 18.43
C ARG A 227 -20.34 22.46 18.28
N ARG A 228 -20.29 23.63 18.92
CA ARG A 228 -19.09 24.50 18.92
C ARG A 228 -17.94 23.84 19.68
N GLN A 229 -18.21 23.36 20.89
CA GLN A 229 -17.21 22.68 21.72
C GLN A 229 -16.66 21.42 21.04
N ILE A 230 -17.50 20.65 20.35
CA ILE A 230 -17.05 19.49 19.56
C ILE A 230 -16.11 19.93 18.44
N LYS A 231 -16.46 20.99 17.69
CA LYS A 231 -15.60 21.51 16.62
C LYS A 231 -14.25 22.02 17.13
N GLU A 232 -14.20 22.63 18.31
CA GLU A 232 -12.95 23.08 18.93
C GLU A 232 -12.09 21.89 19.35
N LYS A 233 -12.67 20.88 20.00
CA LYS A 233 -11.96 19.64 20.33
C LYS A 233 -11.45 18.91 19.09
N GLU A 234 -12.24 18.84 18.02
CA GLU A 234 -11.80 18.28 16.73
C GLU A 234 -10.61 19.06 16.14
N LYS A 235 -10.62 20.39 16.21
CA LYS A 235 -9.49 21.22 15.76
C LYS A 235 -8.25 20.94 16.59
N GLU A 236 -8.37 20.86 17.92
CA GLU A 236 -7.24 20.52 18.79
C GLU A 236 -6.70 19.10 18.51
N ALA A 237 -7.59 18.12 18.33
CA ALA A 237 -7.19 16.75 18.00
C ALA A 237 -6.43 16.70 16.66
N ARG A 238 -6.90 17.42 15.64
CA ARG A 238 -6.20 17.55 14.34
C ARG A 238 -4.84 18.21 14.49
N LEU A 239 -4.72 19.25 15.30
CA LEU A 239 -3.43 19.90 15.57
C LEU A 239 -2.46 18.96 16.27
N ARG A 240 -2.92 18.15 17.24
CA ARG A 240 -2.10 17.13 17.91
C ARG A 240 -1.65 16.03 16.93
N GLN A 241 -2.53 15.59 16.04
CA GLN A 241 -2.18 14.61 15.00
C GLN A 241 -1.14 15.17 14.01
N LEU A 242 -1.32 16.41 13.54
CA LEU A 242 -0.35 17.09 12.69
C LEU A 242 1.01 17.20 13.38
N HIS A 243 1.03 17.57 14.66
CA HIS A 243 2.27 17.65 15.42
C HIS A 243 2.99 16.29 15.52
N ARG A 244 2.26 15.20 15.73
CA ARG A 244 2.83 13.83 15.72
C ARG A 244 3.39 13.44 14.36
N LEU A 245 2.67 13.77 13.27
CA LEU A 245 3.14 13.51 11.91
C LEU A 245 4.44 14.28 11.61
N ASP A 246 4.52 15.56 11.99
CA ASP A 246 5.72 16.37 11.83
C ASP A 246 6.90 15.82 12.63
N GLN A 247 6.67 15.39 13.87
CA GLN A 247 7.69 14.76 14.70
C GLN A 247 8.21 13.47 14.06
N ASN A 248 7.31 12.59 13.62
CA ASN A 248 7.67 11.34 12.96
C ASN A 248 8.46 11.59 11.66
N TYR A 249 8.02 12.55 10.85
CA TYR A 249 8.74 12.95 9.64
C TYR A 249 10.17 13.43 9.95
N ARG A 250 10.34 14.29 10.96
CA ARG A 250 11.66 14.78 11.38
C ARG A 250 12.56 13.65 11.88
N GLN A 251 12.03 12.74 12.70
CA GLN A 251 12.78 11.58 13.19
C GLN A 251 13.23 10.66 12.05
N MET A 252 12.32 10.31 11.14
CA MET A 252 12.64 9.48 9.98
C MET A 252 13.68 10.13 9.08
N ARG A 253 13.59 11.45 8.87
CA ARG A 253 14.61 12.20 8.12
C ARG A 253 15.98 12.12 8.80
N GLN A 254 16.04 12.28 10.12
CA GLN A 254 17.30 12.16 10.86
C GLN A 254 17.90 10.74 10.78
N LEU A 255 17.07 9.69 10.87
CA LEU A 255 17.54 8.31 10.72
C LEU A 255 18.13 8.05 9.32
N ARG A 256 17.46 8.53 8.27
CA ARG A 256 17.97 8.42 6.89
C ARG A 256 19.28 9.17 6.69
N LEU A 257 19.41 10.38 7.25
CA LEU A 257 20.67 11.14 7.21
C LEU A 257 21.80 10.39 7.93
N ARG A 258 21.52 9.74 9.07
CA ARG A 258 22.53 8.91 9.76
C ARG A 258 22.95 7.70 8.93
N GLN A 259 22.01 7.04 8.24
CA GLN A 259 22.32 5.93 7.34
C GLN A 259 23.21 6.39 6.17
N LEU A 260 22.89 7.53 5.54
CA LEU A 260 23.72 8.11 4.49
C LEU A 260 25.13 8.45 4.98
N ASN A 261 25.25 9.07 6.16
CA ASN A 261 26.56 9.37 6.75
C ASN A 261 27.37 8.10 7.03
N ARG A 262 26.71 7.02 7.48
CA ARG A 262 27.37 5.72 7.69
C ARG A 262 27.88 5.14 6.37
N LEU A 263 27.06 5.13 5.32
CA LEU A 263 27.47 4.67 3.99
C LEU A 263 28.63 5.49 3.44
N TYR A 264 28.56 6.81 3.55
CA TYR A 264 29.66 7.70 3.15
C TYR A 264 30.97 7.39 3.90
N SER A 265 30.88 7.11 5.21
CA SER A 265 32.06 6.73 5.99
C SER A 265 32.66 5.38 5.58
N LEU A 266 31.81 4.41 5.21
CA LEU A 266 32.25 3.11 4.71
C LEU A 266 32.93 3.24 3.34
N MET A 267 32.31 3.96 2.41
CA MET A 267 32.93 4.21 1.10
C MET A 267 34.29 4.91 1.23
N LYS A 268 34.41 5.88 2.15
CA LYS A 268 35.68 6.56 2.42
C LYS A 268 36.73 5.64 3.04
N TYR A 269 36.30 4.66 3.83
CA TYR A 269 37.18 3.63 4.38
C TYR A 269 37.65 2.66 3.28
N GLU A 270 36.72 2.13 2.47
CA GLU A 270 37.01 1.27 1.33
C GLU A 270 37.95 1.95 0.33
N GLU A 271 37.74 3.24 0.06
CA GLU A 271 38.62 4.02 -0.82
C GLU A 271 40.04 4.13 -0.23
N ARG A 272 40.17 4.28 1.09
CA ARG A 272 41.48 4.29 1.75
C ARG A 272 42.15 2.91 1.67
N GLU A 273 41.42 1.83 1.95
CA GLU A 273 41.96 0.47 1.83
C GLU A 273 42.39 0.18 0.39
N TRP A 274 41.56 0.52 -0.59
CA TRP A 274 41.90 0.37 -2.00
C TRP A 274 43.17 1.13 -2.37
N ARG A 275 43.33 2.37 -1.89
CA ARG A 275 44.57 3.14 -2.10
C ARG A 275 45.79 2.49 -1.45
N VAL A 276 45.66 1.96 -0.24
CA VAL A 276 46.74 1.25 0.46
C VAL A 276 47.11 -0.04 -0.26
N GLN A 277 46.13 -0.86 -0.63
CA GLN A 277 46.35 -2.10 -1.40
C GLN A 277 47.01 -1.79 -2.75
N ARG A 278 46.54 -0.75 -3.43
CA ARG A 278 47.13 -0.30 -4.69
C ARG A 278 48.57 0.19 -4.50
N ALA A 279 48.86 0.95 -3.45
CA ALA A 279 50.22 1.41 -3.15
C ALA A 279 51.14 0.23 -2.80
N ALA A 280 50.68 -0.73 -1.98
CA ALA A 280 51.43 -1.93 -1.65
C ALA A 280 51.76 -2.77 -2.90
N LEU A 281 50.79 -2.97 -3.80
CA LEU A 281 51.03 -3.65 -5.08
C LEU A 281 52.00 -2.88 -5.99
N LEU A 282 52.04 -1.54 -5.91
CA LEU A 282 52.96 -0.72 -6.70
C LEU A 282 54.37 -0.65 -6.08
N GLU A 283 54.49 -0.73 -4.75
CA GLU A 283 55.76 -0.84 -4.04
C GLU A 283 56.36 -2.25 -4.15
N ASP A 284 55.55 -3.31 -4.05
CA ASP A 284 55.95 -4.69 -4.39
C ASP A 284 56.24 -4.86 -5.89
N ALA A 285 55.68 -3.97 -6.72
CA ALA A 285 56.07 -3.79 -8.11
C ALA A 285 57.27 -2.85 -8.29
N SER A 286 58.18 -2.75 -7.30
CA SER A 286 59.61 -2.48 -7.56
C SER A 286 60.26 -3.66 -8.31
N ILE A 287 59.57 -4.17 -9.32
CA ILE A 287 60.10 -5.00 -10.38
C ILE A 287 60.94 -4.03 -11.21
N PRO A 288 62.24 -4.27 -11.41
CA PRO A 288 63.00 -3.48 -12.37
C PRO A 288 62.27 -3.62 -13.69
N PHE A 289 61.76 -2.50 -14.22
CA PHE A 289 61.09 -2.44 -15.52
C PHE A 289 61.84 -3.34 -16.50
N PRO A 290 61.27 -4.47 -16.96
CA PRO A 290 61.94 -5.26 -17.98
C PRO A 290 61.94 -4.41 -19.24
N ALA A 291 63.00 -4.52 -20.03
CA ALA A 291 63.39 -3.72 -21.20
C ALA A 291 62.35 -3.55 -22.34
N VAL A 292 61.07 -3.83 -22.11
CA VAL A 292 59.97 -3.83 -23.07
C VAL A 292 59.42 -2.42 -23.33
N ASP A 293 59.37 -1.53 -22.33
CA ASP A 293 58.96 -0.14 -22.55
C ASP A 293 59.99 0.64 -23.39
N ASN A 294 61.28 0.31 -23.26
CA ASN A 294 62.31 0.82 -24.15
C ASN A 294 62.14 0.29 -25.58
N ALA A 295 61.73 -0.97 -25.77
CA ALA A 295 61.48 -1.51 -27.10
C ALA A 295 60.27 -0.84 -27.78
N VAL A 296 59.18 -0.60 -27.05
CA VAL A 296 58.00 0.08 -27.59
C VAL A 296 58.29 1.56 -27.87
N PHE A 297 59.01 2.27 -27.00
CA PHE A 297 59.47 3.63 -27.28
C PHE A 297 60.45 3.68 -28.45
N VAL A 298 61.38 2.74 -28.56
CA VAL A 298 62.34 2.66 -29.68
C VAL A 298 61.60 2.36 -30.99
N ILE A 299 60.60 1.49 -30.99
CA ILE A 299 59.77 1.21 -32.17
C ILE A 299 58.93 2.44 -32.54
N ILE A 300 58.36 3.17 -31.58
CA ILE A 300 57.60 4.41 -31.85
C ILE A 300 58.52 5.52 -32.37
N VAL A 301 59.74 5.65 -31.82
CA VAL A 301 60.75 6.62 -32.27
C VAL A 301 61.30 6.26 -33.66
N LEU A 302 61.49 4.97 -33.97
CA LEU A 302 61.95 4.51 -35.28
C LEU A 302 60.86 4.47 -36.36
N SER A 303 59.60 4.25 -35.98
CA SER A 303 58.45 4.25 -36.91
C SER A 303 57.87 5.65 -37.13
N SER A 304 58.22 6.63 -36.29
CA SER A 304 57.80 8.00 -36.47
C SER A 304 58.60 8.68 -37.59
N PRO A 305 57.93 9.34 -38.56
CA PRO A 305 58.59 10.07 -39.65
C PRO A 305 59.39 11.30 -39.17
N LEU A 306 59.37 11.61 -37.86
CA LEU A 306 60.16 12.68 -37.26
C LEU A 306 61.68 12.48 -37.40
N TRP A 307 62.15 11.24 -37.52
CA TRP A 307 63.57 10.98 -37.81
C TRP A 307 63.99 11.53 -39.20
N LEU A 308 63.06 11.62 -40.16
CA LEU A 308 63.32 12.17 -41.49
C LEU A 308 63.48 13.69 -41.42
N LEU A 309 62.66 14.34 -40.59
CA LEU A 309 62.79 15.77 -40.29
C LEU A 309 64.13 16.08 -39.63
N TYR A 310 64.55 15.29 -38.64
CA TYR A 310 65.86 15.44 -38.01
C TYR A 310 67.02 15.22 -39.00
N SER A 311 66.93 14.20 -39.87
CA SER A 311 67.92 13.95 -40.94
C SER A 311 67.98 15.09 -41.96
N MET A 312 66.83 15.65 -42.36
CA MET A 312 66.76 16.83 -43.24
C MET A 312 67.39 18.06 -42.58
N VAL A 313 67.06 18.35 -41.32
CA VAL A 313 67.64 19.49 -40.60
C VAL A 313 69.16 19.31 -40.44
N ARG A 314 69.63 18.10 -40.14
CA ARG A 314 71.06 17.80 -40.00
C ARG A 314 71.82 17.91 -41.32
N THR A 315 71.24 17.47 -42.44
CA THR A 315 71.86 17.59 -43.76
C THR A 315 71.92 19.03 -44.24
N VAL A 316 70.88 19.82 -43.99
CA VAL A 316 70.87 21.27 -44.26
C VAL A 316 71.91 21.98 -43.39
N TYR A 317 71.97 21.67 -42.09
CA TYR A 317 72.95 22.24 -41.17
C TYR A 317 74.40 21.91 -41.57
N ASN A 318 74.69 20.66 -41.92
CA ASN A 318 76.04 20.26 -42.36
C ASN A 318 76.43 20.90 -43.70
N ARG A 319 75.49 21.04 -44.64
CA ARG A 319 75.73 21.80 -45.89
C ARG A 319 76.02 23.27 -45.63
N TRP A 320 75.32 23.87 -44.67
CA TRP A 320 75.51 25.27 -44.30
C TRP A 320 76.88 25.47 -43.60
N ARG A 321 77.26 24.55 -42.71
CA ARG A 321 78.56 24.56 -42.03
C ARG A 321 79.75 24.41 -42.98
N MET A 322 79.64 23.56 -44.01
CA MET A 322 80.71 23.38 -45.02
C MET A 322 80.84 24.54 -46.01
N ARG A 323 79.86 25.47 -46.06
CA ARG A 323 79.92 26.68 -46.90
C ARG A 323 80.36 27.93 -46.15
N SER A 324 80.44 27.85 -44.82
CA SER A 324 80.84 28.96 -43.93
C SER A 324 82.26 28.82 -43.38
N SER A 325 82.96 27.76 -43.78
CA SER A 325 84.41 27.53 -43.67
C SER A 325 84.99 27.48 -45.06
#